data_AF-A0A0R1M531-F1
#
_entry.id   AF-A0A0R1M531-F1
#
_cell.length_a   1.000
_cell.length_b   1.000
_cell.length_c   1.000
_cell.angle_alpha   90.00
_cell.angle_beta   90.00
_cell.angle_gamma   90.00
#
_symmetry.space_group_name_H-M   'P 1'
#
loop_
_entity.id
_entity.type
_entity.pdbx_description
1 polymer ?
#
loop_
_entity_poly.entity_id
_entity_poly.type
_entity_poly.pdbx_seq_one_letter_code
_entity_poly.pdbx_strand_id
1 'polypeptide(L)' 'MPQLEEEYKDYTFIQVDRDENIDLCQSLGIMGIPSFVVYRDGKEIDRFVNKDRKTKEQVESFLNRID' A
#
# COMPACT_ATOMS: atom_id res chain seq x y z
N MET A 1 -9.04 5.80 0.70
CA MET A 1 -10.05 4.93 0.05
C MET A 1 -11.09 4.62 1.12
N PRO A 2 -12.20 5.38 1.19
CA PRO A 2 -13.07 5.36 2.36
C PRO A 2 -13.60 3.97 2.71
N GLN A 3 -13.96 3.18 1.70
CA GLN A 3 -14.53 1.84 1.88
C GLN A 3 -13.51 0.83 2.45
N LEU A 4 -12.24 0.88 2.00
CA LEU A 4 -11.18 0.01 2.52
C LEU A 4 -10.84 0.36 3.96
N GLU A 5 -10.80 1.64 4.30
CA GLU A 5 -10.56 2.11 5.68
C GLU A 5 -11.70 1.71 6.63
N GLU A 6 -12.94 1.65 6.14
CA GLU A 6 -14.09 1.16 6.91
C GLU A 6 -14.11 -0.36 7.10
N GLU A 7 -13.68 -1.13 6.10
CA GLU A 7 -13.63 -2.59 6.13
C GLU A 7 -12.43 -3.12 6.93
N TYR A 8 -11.28 -2.45 6.86
CA TYR A 8 -10.01 -2.87 7.47
C TYR A 8 -9.61 -1.97 8.65
N LYS A 9 -10.46 -1.90 9.67
CA LYS A 9 -10.30 -0.99 10.83
C LYS A 9 -9.06 -1.25 11.69
N ASP A 10 -8.52 -2.47 11.63
CA ASP A 10 -7.30 -2.85 12.34
C ASP A 10 -6.04 -2.30 11.67
N TYR A 11 -6.16 -1.84 10.42
CA TYR A 11 -5.08 -1.23 9.66
C TYR A 11 -5.10 0.30 9.80
N THR A 12 -3.92 0.89 9.95
CA THR A 12 -3.76 2.34 9.78
C THR A 12 -3.35 2.61 8.34
N PHE A 13 -4.27 3.17 7.56
CA PHE A 13 -3.97 3.58 6.19
C PHE A 13 -3.29 4.94 6.19
N ILE A 14 -2.14 5.02 5.51
CA ILE A 14 -1.41 6.26 5.30
C ILE A 14 -1.31 6.49 3.80
N GLN A 15 -1.77 7.64 3.34
CA GLN A 15 -1.58 8.08 1.96
C GLN A 15 -0.30 8.90 1.88
N VAL A 16 0.58 8.52 0.95
CA VAL A 16 1.82 9.23 0.65
C VAL A 16 1.75 9.71 -0.79
N ASP A 17 1.88 11.01 -0.99
CA ASP A 17 2.02 11.58 -2.34
C ASP A 17 3.42 11.30 -2.88
N ARG A 18 3.48 10.66 -4.05
CA ARG A 18 4.75 10.23 -4.66
C ARG A 18 5.57 11.39 -5.19
N ASP A 19 4.93 12.45 -5.68
CA ASP A 19 5.62 13.60 -6.26
C ASP A 19 6.15 14.53 -5.16
N GLU A 20 5.53 14.53 -3.97
CA GLU A 20 6.09 15.19 -2.77
C GLU A 20 7.18 14.36 -2.07
N ASN A 21 7.18 13.03 -2.24
CA ASN A 21 8.07 12.10 -1.52
C ASN A 21 8.95 11.26 -2.47
N ILE A 22 9.48 11.90 -3.52
CA ILE A 22 10.22 11.21 -4.60
C ILE A 22 11.37 10.35 -4.05
N ASP A 23 12.22 10.91 -3.17
CA ASP A 23 13.40 10.21 -2.64
C ASP A 23 12.99 8.97 -1.81
N LEU A 24 11.94 9.10 -1.01
CA LEU A 24 11.38 7.98 -0.25
C LEU A 24 10.86 6.90 -1.20
N CYS A 25 10.04 7.26 -2.17
CA CYS A 25 9.50 6.32 -3.16
C CYS A 25 10.61 5.62 -3.94
N GLN A 26 11.67 6.34 -4.34
CA GLN A 26 12.83 5.75 -4.99
C GLN A 26 13.57 4.76 -4.08
N SER A 27 13.81 5.13 -2.82
CA SER A 27 14.49 4.27 -1.84
C SER A 27 13.71 2.98 -1.55
N LEU A 28 12.37 3.05 -1.60
CA LEU A 28 11.47 1.91 -1.43
C LEU A 28 11.27 1.10 -2.73
N GLY A 29 11.80 1.56 -3.87
CA GLY A 29 11.62 0.91 -5.18
C GLY A 29 10.21 1.06 -5.75
N ILE A 30 9.48 2.11 -5.37
CA ILE A 30 8.13 2.41 -5.86
C ILE A 30 8.23 3.10 -7.22
N MET A 31 8.08 2.30 -8.28
CA MET A 31 8.24 2.74 -9.68
C MET A 31 6.91 3.07 -10.39
N GLY A 32 5.77 2.83 -9.74
CA GLY A 32 4.44 3.06 -10.32
C GLY A 32 3.38 3.24 -9.23
N ILE A 33 2.33 3.99 -9.57
CA ILE A 33 1.18 4.23 -8.69
C ILE A 33 -0.10 3.62 -9.29
N PRO A 34 -1.05 3.15 -8.46
CA PRO A 34 -0.97 3.03 -7.00
C PRO A 34 -0.06 1.87 -6.57
N SER A 35 0.64 2.01 -5.44
CA SER A 35 1.45 0.97 -4.80
C SER A 35 1.13 0.91 -3.32
N PHE A 36 1.16 -0.30 -2.74
CA PHE A 36 0.89 -0.52 -1.32
C PHE A 36 2.08 -1.18 -0.66
N VAL A 37 2.42 -0.72 0.54
CA VAL A 37 3.47 -1.31 1.38
C VAL A 37 2.90 -1.44 2.78
N VAL A 38 3.06 -2.61 3.39
CA VAL A 38 2.51 -2.90 4.72
C VAL A 38 3.65 -3.07 5.70
N TYR A 39 3.54 -2.35 6.81
CA TYR A 39 4.48 -2.39 7.91
C TYR A 39 3.80 -2.93 9.17
N ARG A 40 4.54 -3.71 9.95
CA ARG A 40 4.17 -4.16 11.29
C ARG A 40 5.39 -4.03 12.20
N ASP A 41 5.22 -3.41 13.36
CA ASP A 41 6.31 -3.16 14.34
C ASP A 41 7.56 -2.51 13.71
N GLY A 42 7.34 -1.55 12.80
CA GLY A 42 8.40 -0.83 12.10
C GLY A 42 9.14 -1.64 11.02
N LYS A 43 8.71 -2.87 10.73
CA LYS A 43 9.27 -3.72 9.67
C LYS A 43 8.29 -3.85 8.52
N GLU A 44 8.81 -3.76 7.30
CA GLU A 44 8.03 -4.09 6.11
C GLU A 44 7.75 -5.60 6.09
N ILE A 45 6.48 -5.99 6.01
CA ILE A 45 6.07 -7.40 5.98
C ILE A 45 5.57 -7.84 4.60
N ASP A 46 5.03 -6.92 3.81
CA ASP A 46 4.59 -7.21 2.45
C ASP A 46 4.46 -5.95 1.60
N ARG A 47 4.45 -6.11 0.28
CA ARG A 47 4.26 -5.03 -0.68
C ARG A 47 3.46 -5.49 -1.90
N PHE A 48 2.63 -4.59 -2.43
CA PHE A 48 1.95 -4.71 -3.71
C PHE A 48 2.40 -3.58 -4.63
N VAL A 49 3.58 -3.76 -5.22
CA VAL A 49 4.26 -2.78 -6.09
C VAL A 49 4.40 -3.35 -7.49
N ASN A 50 3.68 -2.77 -8.44
CA ASN A 50 3.84 -3.04 -9.88
C ASN A 50 3.25 -1.88 -10.69
N LYS A 51 3.46 -1.90 -12.00
CA LYS A 51 2.97 -0.85 -12.93
C LYS A 51 1.48 -0.97 -13.25
N ASP A 52 0.85 -2.05 -12.83
CA ASP A 52 -0.54 -2.34 -13.18
C ASP A 52 -1.49 -1.53 -12.30
N ARG A 53 -2.59 -1.09 -12.93
CA ARG A 53 -3.74 -0.55 -12.20
C ARG A 53 -4.34 -1.67 -11.35
N LYS A 54 -4.67 -1.32 -10.11
CA LYS A 54 -5.21 -2.24 -9.11
C LYS A 54 -6.69 -2.00 -8.95
N THR A 55 -7.50 -3.06 -8.98
CA THR A 55 -8.92 -3.01 -8.61
C THR A 55 -9.10 -3.13 -7.10
N LYS A 56 -10.30 -2.81 -6.58
CA LYS A 56 -10.59 -2.94 -5.14
C LYS A 56 -10.36 -4.38 -4.69
N GLU A 57 -10.85 -5.35 -5.44
CA GLU A 57 -10.78 -6.78 -5.13
C GLU A 57 -9.33 -7.29 -5.08
N GLN A 58 -8.45 -6.74 -5.93
CA GLN A 58 -7.03 -7.08 -5.90
C GLN A 58 -6.34 -6.52 -4.65
N VAL A 59 -6.72 -5.32 -4.21
CA VAL A 59 -6.20 -4.73 -2.97
C VAL A 59 -6.74 -5.49 -1.76
N GLU A 60 -8.02 -5.83 -1.73
CA GLU A 60 -8.62 -6.65 -0.66
C GLU A 60 -7.96 -8.04 -0.58
N SER A 61 -7.78 -8.70 -1.73
CA SER A 61 -7.07 -9.99 -1.78
C SER A 61 -5.63 -9.87 -1.27
N PHE A 62 -4.97 -8.75 -1.54
CA PHE A 62 -3.64 -8.45 -1.01
C PHE A 62 -3.64 -8.23 0.50
N LEU A 63 -4.64 -7.53 1.06
CA LEU A 63 -4.71 -7.30 2.50
C LEU A 63 -5.12 -8.59 3.25
N ASN A 64 -6.03 -9.38 2.70
CA ASN A 64 -6.52 -10.62 3.31
C ASN A 64 -5.47 -11.73 3.39
N ARG A 65 -4.38 -11.66 2.59
CA ARG A 65 -3.25 -12.60 2.71
C ARG A 65 -2.26 -12.19 3.81
N ILE A 66 -2.39 -10.99 4.36
CA ILE A 66 -1.52 -10.46 5.40
C ILE A 66 -2.24 -10.73 6.73
N ASP A 67 -1.94 -11.87 7.34
CA ASP A 67 -2.34 -12.21 8.72
C ASP A 67 -1.60 -11.32 9.72
#